data_AF-A0A1F4HDN8-F1
#
_entry.id   AF-A0A1F4HDN8-F1
#
_cell.length_a   1.000
_cell.length_b   1.000
_cell.length_c   1.000
_cell.angle_alpha   90.00
_cell.angle_beta   90.00
_cell.angle_gamma   90.00
#
_symmetry.space_group_name_H-M   'P 1'
#
loop_
_entity.id
_entity.type
_entity.pdbx_description
1 polymer ?
#
loop_
_entity_poly.entity_id
_entity_poly.type
_entity_poly.pdbx_seq_one_letter_code
_entity_poly.pdbx_strand_id
1 'polypeptide(L)' 'MLKWGGITFAVGLALVIIETVMASRKKGGITPTDRQRIWGIFWVSCVMAGLVAGLIWMSD' A
#
# COMPACT_ATOMS: atom_id res chain seq x y z
N MET A 1 -14.58 -11.02 -9.07
CA MET A 1 -13.95 -9.68 -9.20
C MET A 1 -13.26 -9.15 -7.93
N LEU A 2 -13.71 -9.48 -6.70
CA LEU A 2 -13.00 -9.16 -5.42
C LEU A 2 -11.50 -9.56 -5.39
N LYS A 3 -11.14 -10.56 -6.20
CA LYS A 3 -9.76 -11.01 -6.43
C LYS A 3 -8.83 -9.86 -6.84
N TRP A 4 -9.28 -8.98 -7.72
CA TRP A 4 -8.44 -7.88 -8.23
C TRP A 4 -8.23 -6.78 -7.20
N GLY A 5 -9.29 -6.34 -6.50
CA GLY A 5 -9.16 -5.39 -5.39
C GLY A 5 -8.29 -5.93 -4.25
N GLY A 6 -8.43 -7.22 -3.94
CA GLY A 6 -7.57 -7.91 -2.97
C GLY A 6 -6.10 -7.98 -3.41
N ILE A 7 -5.83 -8.24 -4.69
CA ILE A 7 -4.46 -8.23 -5.25
C ILE A 7 -3.85 -6.84 -5.17
N THR A 8 -4.59 -5.79 -5.56
CA THR A 8 -4.10 -4.40 -5.50
C THR A 8 -3.77 -3.99 -4.06
N PHE A 9 -4.63 -4.36 -3.11
CA PHE A 9 -4.37 -4.12 -1.69
C PHE A 9 -3.15 -4.90 -1.18
N ALA A 10 -3.04 -6.18 -1.53
CA ALA A 10 -1.92 -7.03 -1.12
C ALA A 10 -0.56 -6.55 -1.66
N VAL A 11 -0.51 -6.08 -2.92
CA VAL A 11 0.71 -5.50 -3.52
C VAL A 11 1.11 -4.23 -2.78
N GLY A 12 0.16 -3.34 -2.49
CA GLY A 12 0.41 -2.14 -1.71
C GLY A 12 0.95 -2.42 -0.30
N LEU A 13 0.37 -3.40 0.37
CA LEU A 13 0.78 -3.83 1.70
C LEU A 13 2.17 -4.48 1.68
N ALA A 14 2.48 -5.26 0.65
CA ALA A 14 3.82 -5.82 0.45
C ALA A 14 4.88 -4.72 0.26
N LEU A 15 4.58 -3.67 -0.50
CA LEU A 15 5.48 -2.52 -0.67
C LEU A 15 5.75 -1.81 0.65
N VAL A 16 4.70 -1.54 1.45
CA VAL A 16 4.82 -0.95 2.79
C VAL A 16 5.74 -1.77 3.69
N ILE A 17 5.57 -3.10 3.71
CA ILE A 17 6.40 -4.00 4.51
C ILE A 17 7.86 -3.98 4.03
N ILE A 18 8.10 -4.10 2.73
CA ILE A 18 9.44 -4.08 2.13
C ILE A 18 10.17 -2.78 2.49
N GLU A 19 9.49 -1.64 2.40
CA GLU A 19 10.06 -0.33 2.68
C GLU A 19 10.37 -0.15 4.17
N THR A 20 9.48 -0.65 5.04
CA THR A 20 9.70 -0.69 6.50
C THR A 20 10.89 -1.57 6.87
N VAL A 21 11.02 -2.74 6.24
CA VAL A 21 12.14 -3.67 6.46
C VAL A 21 13.44 -3.08 5.93
N MET A 22 13.44 -2.44 4.76
CA MET A 22 14.62 -1.78 4.22
C MET A 22 15.06 -0.59 5.08
N ALA A 23 14.12 0.25 5.54
CA ALA A 23 14.44 1.35 6.45
C ALA A 23 15.06 0.81 7.76
N SER A 24 14.45 -0.23 8.34
CA SER A 24 14.93 -0.85 9.59
C SER A 24 16.29 -1.55 9.43
N ARG A 25 16.53 -2.25 8.33
CA ARG A 25 17.74 -3.08 8.13
C ARG A 25 18.90 -2.38 7.44
N LYS A 26 18.64 -1.45 6.51
CA LYS A 26 19.68 -0.79 5.71
C LYS A 26 20.00 0.62 6.16
N LYS A 27 19.02 1.38 6.68
CA LYS A 27 19.20 2.79 7.02
C LYS A 27 19.54 3.05 8.50
N GLY A 28 19.61 2.00 9.32
CA GLY A 28 19.91 2.12 10.76
C GLY A 28 18.73 2.68 11.58
N GLY A 29 17.53 2.77 11.00
CA GLY A 29 16.34 3.28 11.66
C GLY A 29 15.33 3.87 10.68
N ILE A 30 14.11 4.14 11.15
CA ILE A 30 13.07 4.81 10.37
C ILE A 30 13.24 6.31 10.54
N THR A 31 13.67 7.00 9.49
CA THR A 31 13.71 8.48 9.49
C THR A 31 12.30 9.06 9.33
N PRO A 32 12.06 10.33 9.72
CA PRO A 32 10.76 10.97 9.56
C PRO A 32 10.28 10.97 8.09
N THR A 33 11.22 11.14 7.15
CA THR A 33 10.97 11.10 5.71
C THR A 33 10.55 9.70 5.24
N ASP A 34 11.19 8.64 5.74
CA ASP A 34 10.80 7.26 5.44
C ASP A 34 9.39 6.97 5.96
N ARG A 35 9.08 7.43 7.18
CA ARG A 35 7.74 7.28 7.77
C ARG A 35 6.68 7.96 6.92
N GLN A 36 6.93 9.19 6.44
CA GLN A 36 6.00 9.90 5.56
C GLN A 36 5.79 9.17 4.23
N ARG A 37 6.86 8.62 3.65
CA ARG A 37 6.79 7.88 2.38
C ARG A 37 6.02 6.56 2.54
N ILE A 38 6.29 5.80 3.59
CA ILE A 38 5.59 4.55 3.92
C ILE A 38 4.09 4.82 4.12
N TRP A 39 3.74 5.87 4.87
CA TRP A 39 2.34 6.28 5.05
C TRP A 39 1.69 6.74 3.75
N GLY A 40 2.42 7.43 2.88
CA GLY A 40 1.94 7.81 1.55
C GLY A 40 1.60 6.59 0.70
N ILE A 41 2.49 5.58 0.66
CA ILE A 41 2.27 4.34 -0.09
C ILE A 41 1.09 3.55 0.47
N PHE A 42 0.96 3.48 1.79
CA PHE A 42 -0.20 2.87 2.44
C PHE A 42 -1.51 3.54 2.02
N TRP A 43 -1.57 4.87 2.09
CA TRP A 43 -2.77 5.63 1.68
C TRP A 43 -3.11 5.46 0.20
N VAL A 44 -2.12 5.55 -0.70
CA VAL A 44 -2.34 5.33 -2.14
C VAL A 44 -2.87 3.92 -2.39
N SER A 45 -2.34 2.92 -1.69
CA SER A 45 -2.77 1.53 -1.83
C SER A 45 -4.22 1.32 -1.37
N CYS A 46 -4.61 1.90 -0.23
CA CYS A 46 -5.98 1.87 0.26
C CYS A 46 -6.95 2.57 -0.69
N VAL A 47 -6.58 3.75 -1.22
CA VAL A 47 -7.41 4.51 -2.16
C VAL A 47 -7.59 3.73 -3.47
N MET A 48 -6.52 3.17 -4.03
CA MET A 48 -6.61 2.39 -5.27
C MET A 48 -7.42 1.11 -5.08
N ALA A 49 -7.25 0.40 -3.96
CA ALA A 49 -8.06 -0.77 -3.66
C ALA A 49 -9.56 -0.40 -3.51
N GLY A 50 -9.85 0.72 -2.85
CA GLY A 50 -11.20 1.26 -2.72
C GLY A 50 -11.81 1.70 -4.06
N LEU A 51 -11.03 2.35 -4.92
CA LEU A 51 -11.44 2.74 -6.28
C LEU A 51 -11.79 1.51 -7.13
N VAL A 52 -10.93 0.49 -7.12
CA VAL A 52 -11.20 -0.76 -7.84
C VAL A 52 -12.47 -1.41 -7.29
N ALA A 53 -12.65 -1.48 -5.97
CA ALA A 53 -13.87 -2.01 -5.37
C ALA A 53 -15.13 -1.20 -5.74
N GLY A 54 -15.03 0.14 -5.75
CA GLY A 54 -16.12 1.03 -6.12
C GLY A 54 -16.51 0.94 -7.60
N LEU A 55 -15.52 0.88 -8.50
CA LEU A 55 -15.75 0.66 -9.93
C LEU A 55 -16.40 -0.71 -10.19
N ILE A 56 -15.99 -1.74 -9.44
CA ILE A 56 -16.62 -3.06 -9.52
C ILE A 56 -18.09 -2.98 -9.06
N TRP A 57 -18.38 -2.25 -7.98
CA TRP A 57 -19.75 -2.10 -7.48
C TRP A 57 -20.65 -1.30 -8.44
N MET A 58 -20.10 -0.30 -9.15
CA MET A 58 -20.85 0.45 -10.17
C MET A 58 -21.00 -0.32 -11.50
N SER A 59 -20.20 -1.37 -11.71
CA SER A 59 -20.21 -2.19 -12.91
C SER A 59 -21.16 -3.39 -12.84
N ASP A 60 -21.70 -3.67 -11.66
CA ASP A 60 -22.71 -4.71 -11.38
C ASP A 60 -24.10 -4.05 -11.35
#